data_AF-A0A947IAU6-F1
#
_entry.id   AF-A0A947IAU6-F1
#
_cell.length_a   1.000
_cell.length_b   1.000
_cell.length_c   1.000
_cell.angle_alpha   90.00
_cell.angle_beta   90.00
_cell.angle_gamma   90.00
#
_symmetry.space_group_name_H-M   'P 1'
#
loop_
_entity.id
_entity.type
_entity.pdbx_description
1 polymer ?
#
loop_
_entity_poly.entity_id
_entity_poly.type
_entity_poly.pdbx_seq_one_letter_code
_entity_poly.pdbx_strand_id
1 'polypeptide(L)'
;MNQDWFEMGDIRRRKLKSSVWIPLRAVQNIQKNGYYGYLGYKKEFFGTGTVAVPLDQKDAASKLVWMDIGISHNHSGFYDNGKYIPADVYEDYDSKFLGVHLVLDQHLNSAEPAEWHLHQDFVITLKLKREKDVW
;
A
#
# COMPACT_ATOMS: atom_id res chain seq x y z
N MET A 1 -33.89 -2.78 31.77
CA MET A 1 -33.31 -2.17 30.56
C MET A 1 -32.22 -3.10 30.07
N ASN A 2 -32.23 -3.52 28.80
CA ASN A 2 -31.28 -4.51 28.30
C ASN A 2 -29.89 -3.85 28.12
N GLN A 3 -28.84 -4.48 28.65
CA GLN A 3 -27.46 -4.02 28.54
C GLN A 3 -27.02 -3.93 27.07
N ASP A 4 -27.42 -4.90 26.26
CA ASP A 4 -27.12 -4.92 24.81
C ASP A 4 -27.69 -3.69 24.09
N TRP A 5 -28.87 -3.22 24.52
CA TRP A 5 -29.52 -2.01 23.99
C TRP A 5 -28.85 -0.73 24.47
N PHE A 6 -28.37 -0.68 25.70
CA PHE A 6 -27.64 0.49 26.23
C PHE A 6 -26.23 0.59 25.64
N GLU A 7 -25.56 -0.54 25.42
CA GLU A 7 -24.21 -0.58 24.87
C GLU A 7 -24.21 -0.45 23.35
N MET A 8 -25.27 -0.91 22.67
CA MET A 8 -25.39 -0.95 21.21
C MET A 8 -24.11 -1.45 20.54
N GLY A 9 -23.50 -2.51 21.09
CA GLY A 9 -22.19 -3.00 20.66
C GLY A 9 -22.12 -3.26 19.15
N ASP A 10 -23.22 -3.78 18.60
CA ASP A 10 -23.38 -4.11 17.18
C ASP A 10 -23.45 -2.90 16.24
N ILE A 11 -23.87 -1.74 16.76
CA ILE A 11 -24.01 -0.48 15.99
C ILE A 11 -22.76 0.39 16.19
N ARG A 12 -22.21 0.45 17.41
CA ARG A 12 -21.07 1.30 17.74
C ARG A 12 -19.74 0.74 17.26
N ARG A 13 -19.57 -0.58 17.22
CA ARG A 13 -18.36 -1.21 16.69
C ARG A 13 -18.68 -1.75 15.29
N ARG A 14 -18.17 -1.05 14.27
CA ARG A 14 -18.05 -1.61 12.91
C ARG A 14 -17.50 -3.04 13.05
N LYS A 15 -18.11 -4.02 12.39
CA LYS A 15 -17.67 -5.43 12.46
C LYS A 15 -16.33 -5.61 11.71
N LEU A 16 -15.25 -5.03 12.22
CA LEU A 16 -13.90 -5.08 11.65
C LEU A 16 -13.45 -6.54 11.43
N LYS A 17 -13.89 -7.46 12.30
CA LYS A 17 -13.60 -8.89 12.20
C LYS A 17 -14.29 -9.60 11.02
N SER A 18 -15.43 -9.10 10.55
CA SER A 18 -16.19 -9.70 9.43
C SER A 18 -16.24 -8.80 8.20
N SER A 19 -15.45 -7.72 8.17
CA SER A 19 -15.34 -6.83 7.03
C SER A 19 -14.35 -7.37 6.01
N VAL A 20 -14.59 -7.07 4.74
CA VAL A 20 -13.61 -7.28 3.67
C VAL A 20 -12.53 -6.22 3.81
N TRP A 21 -11.28 -6.65 3.97
CA TRP A 21 -10.11 -5.78 4.01
C TRP A 21 -9.48 -5.72 2.63
N ILE A 22 -9.19 -4.51 2.14
CA ILE A 22 -8.44 -4.30 0.91
C ILE A 22 -6.99 -4.01 1.30
N PRO A 23 -6.02 -4.90 1.00
CA PRO A 23 -4.63 -4.64 1.31
C PRO A 23 -4.12 -3.45 0.48
N LEU A 24 -3.53 -2.46 1.14
CA LEU A 24 -2.92 -1.31 0.47
C LEU A 24 -1.47 -1.58 0.04
N ARG A 25 -0.72 -2.28 0.90
CA ARG A 25 0.61 -2.80 0.59
C ARG A 25 0.84 -4.08 1.38
N ALA A 26 1.45 -5.08 0.77
CA ALA A 26 1.80 -6.33 1.44
C ALA A 26 3.07 -6.93 0.84
N VAL A 27 3.91 -7.54 1.69
CA VAL A 27 5.13 -8.24 1.28
C VAL A 27 5.27 -9.46 2.18
N GLN A 28 5.00 -10.64 1.64
CA GLN A 28 5.01 -11.87 2.40
C GLN A 28 5.66 -13.01 1.62
N ASN A 29 6.58 -13.71 2.28
CA ASN A 29 7.11 -14.97 1.78
C ASN A 29 6.22 -16.09 2.33
N ILE A 30 5.40 -16.71 1.48
CA ILE A 30 4.47 -17.77 1.89
C ILE A 30 5.23 -19.07 2.14
N GLN A 31 6.17 -19.39 1.25
CA GLN A 31 7.01 -20.57 1.36
C GLN A 31 8.43 -20.21 0.91
N LYS A 32 9.44 -20.76 1.60
CA LYS A 32 10.84 -20.66 1.18
C LYS A 32 11.54 -21.98 1.48
N ASN A 33 11.96 -22.67 0.43
CA ASN A 33 12.73 -23.90 0.50
C ASN A 33 14.12 -23.65 -0.09
N GLY A 34 15.16 -24.10 0.60
CA GLY A 34 16.54 -23.93 0.16
C GLY A 34 17.08 -22.50 0.26
N TYR A 35 18.26 -22.29 -0.33
CA TYR A 35 18.98 -21.01 -0.33
C TYR A 35 18.96 -20.37 -1.71
N TYR A 36 18.71 -19.06 -1.76
CA TYR A 36 18.71 -18.31 -3.02
C TYR A 36 20.04 -18.51 -3.76
N GLY A 37 19.98 -18.82 -5.05
CA GLY A 37 21.15 -19.10 -5.87
C GLY A 37 21.65 -20.55 -5.84
N TYR A 38 21.02 -21.44 -5.07
CA TYR A 38 21.38 -22.86 -4.99
C TYR A 38 20.29 -23.77 -5.57
N LEU A 39 20.70 -24.97 -6.00
CA LEU A 39 19.79 -25.99 -6.52
C LEU A 39 18.73 -26.35 -5.45
N GLY A 40 17.48 -26.47 -5.88
CA GLY A 40 16.35 -26.76 -4.99
C GLY A 40 15.74 -25.53 -4.33
N TYR A 41 16.21 -24.32 -4.64
CA TYR A 41 15.57 -23.09 -4.18
C TYR A 41 14.16 -22.93 -4.76
N LYS A 42 13.17 -22.78 -3.89
CA LYS A 42 11.80 -22.43 -4.24
C LYS A 42 11.30 -21.36 -3.28
N LYS A 43 10.65 -20.33 -3.81
CA LYS A 43 10.02 -19.29 -3.02
C LYS A 43 8.63 -18.99 -3.56
N GLU A 44 7.63 -19.10 -2.70
CA GLU A 44 6.28 -18.59 -2.96
C GLU A 44 6.14 -17.23 -2.28
N PHE A 45 5.61 -16.27 -3.01
CA PHE A 45 5.60 -14.87 -2.62
C PHE A 45 4.22 -14.27 -2.87
N PHE A 46 3.71 -13.57 -1.87
CA PHE A 46 2.55 -12.70 -1.99
C PHE A 46 3.00 -11.27 -1.80
N GLY A 47 2.64 -10.42 -2.75
CA GLY A 47 2.80 -8.99 -2.58
C GLY A 47 1.65 -8.22 -3.20
N THR A 48 1.43 -7.04 -2.66
CA THR A 48 0.44 -6.09 -3.18
C THR A 48 1.02 -4.69 -3.09
N GLY A 49 0.82 -3.91 -4.15
CA GLY A 49 0.97 -2.45 -4.15
C GLY A 49 -0.32 -1.83 -4.68
N THR A 50 -0.62 -0.62 -4.24
CA THR A 50 -1.84 0.09 -4.62
C THR A 50 -1.53 1.53 -5.01
N VAL A 51 -2.33 2.04 -5.93
CA VAL A 51 -2.35 3.43 -6.37
C VAL A 51 -3.80 3.88 -6.48
N ALA A 52 -4.11 5.06 -5.96
CA ALA A 52 -5.38 5.72 -6.20
C ALA A 52 -5.30 6.50 -7.52
N VAL A 53 -6.30 6.34 -8.38
CA VAL A 53 -6.33 6.99 -9.70
C VAL A 53 -7.66 7.71 -9.93
N PRO A 54 -7.68 8.79 -10.72
CA PRO A 54 -8.92 9.40 -11.17
C PRO A 54 -9.83 8.41 -11.92
N LEU A 55 -11.15 8.56 -11.76
CA LEU A 55 -12.12 7.62 -12.34
C LEU A 55 -12.12 7.64 -13.88
N ASP A 56 -11.85 8.79 -14.47
CA ASP A 56 -11.69 8.98 -15.93
C ASP A 56 -10.43 8.28 -16.48
N GLN A 57 -9.47 7.94 -15.62
CA GLN A 57 -8.23 7.24 -15.98
C GLN A 57 -8.28 5.73 -15.68
N LYS A 58 -9.43 5.21 -15.23
CA LYS A 58 -9.59 3.81 -14.81
C LYS A 58 -9.16 2.81 -15.89
N ASP A 59 -9.52 3.06 -17.15
CA ASP A 59 -9.19 2.15 -18.25
C ASP A 59 -7.69 2.12 -18.54
N ALA A 60 -6.99 3.24 -18.38
CA ALA A 60 -5.53 3.29 -18.46
C ALA A 60 -4.90 2.53 -17.29
N ALA A 61 -5.34 2.81 -16.06
CA ALA A 61 -4.83 2.18 -14.85
C ALA A 61 -5.07 0.65 -14.82
N SER A 62 -6.15 0.16 -15.43
CA SER A 62 -6.42 -1.29 -15.53
C SER A 62 -5.39 -2.08 -16.33
N LYS A 63 -4.54 -1.40 -17.11
CA LYS A 63 -3.47 -2.00 -17.91
C LYS A 63 -2.16 -2.13 -17.13
N LEU A 64 -2.07 -1.52 -15.94
CA LEU A 64 -0.90 -1.60 -15.09
C LEU A 64 -0.65 -3.06 -14.67
N VAL A 65 0.61 -3.46 -14.74
CA VAL A 65 1.08 -4.78 -14.35
C VAL A 65 1.99 -4.70 -13.13
N TRP A 66 2.46 -5.87 -12.69
CA TRP A 66 3.35 -6.00 -11.53
C TRP A 66 4.57 -5.07 -11.56
N MET A 67 5.15 -4.84 -12.74
CA MET A 67 6.33 -3.98 -12.88
C MET A 67 6.02 -2.50 -12.65
N ASP A 68 4.75 -2.10 -12.84
CA ASP A 68 4.36 -0.70 -12.78
C ASP A 68 3.98 -0.27 -11.37
N ILE A 69 3.26 -1.14 -10.62
CA ILE A 69 2.69 -0.80 -9.30
C ILE A 69 3.02 -1.83 -8.20
N GLY A 70 3.84 -2.83 -8.51
CA GLY A 70 4.24 -3.86 -7.56
C GLY A 70 5.24 -3.38 -6.50
N ILE A 71 5.79 -4.31 -5.74
CA ILE A 71 6.61 -3.99 -4.56
C ILE A 71 7.97 -3.41 -4.93
N SER A 72 8.44 -3.73 -6.13
CA SER A 72 9.72 -3.27 -6.67
C SER A 72 9.73 -1.77 -6.99
N HIS A 73 8.56 -1.11 -6.94
CA HIS A 73 8.44 0.31 -7.18
C HIS A 73 8.88 1.09 -5.94
N ASN A 74 9.91 1.93 -6.10
CA ASN A 74 10.47 2.74 -5.02
C ASN A 74 9.67 4.03 -4.87
N HIS A 75 9.33 4.39 -3.63
CA HIS A 75 8.64 5.65 -3.34
C HIS A 75 9.68 6.67 -2.88
N SER A 76 10.05 7.57 -3.78
CA SER A 76 10.99 8.66 -3.48
C SER A 76 10.67 9.86 -4.34
N GLY A 77 10.77 11.06 -3.75
CA GLY A 77 10.71 12.26 -4.55
C GLY A 77 11.92 12.34 -5.46
N PHE A 78 11.72 12.74 -6.71
CA PHE A 78 12.80 12.88 -7.66
C PHE A 78 12.62 14.16 -8.47
N TYR A 79 13.70 14.63 -9.07
CA TYR A 79 13.68 15.79 -9.96
C TYR A 79 13.99 15.31 -11.36
N ASP A 80 13.05 15.52 -12.28
CA ASP A 80 13.21 15.18 -13.68
C ASP A 80 12.63 16.28 -14.57
N ASN A 81 13.23 16.49 -15.75
CA ASN A 81 12.77 17.44 -16.77
C ASN A 81 12.40 18.86 -16.24
N GLY A 82 13.15 19.37 -15.26
CA GLY A 82 12.92 20.71 -14.71
C GLY A 82 11.83 20.79 -13.64
N LYS A 83 11.28 19.66 -13.20
CA LYS A 83 10.17 19.58 -12.25
C LYS A 83 10.50 18.61 -11.12
N TYR A 84 10.15 19.00 -9.89
CA TYR A 84 10.14 18.08 -8.76
C TYR A 84 8.85 17.24 -8.77
N ILE A 85 9.00 15.93 -8.63
CA ILE A 85 7.92 14.96 -8.51
C ILE A 85 7.93 14.44 -7.06
N PRO A 86 6.85 14.70 -6.30
CA PRO A 86 6.72 14.23 -4.92
C PRO A 86 6.67 12.70 -4.81
N ALA A 87 7.08 12.17 -3.65
CA ALA A 87 7.18 10.72 -3.42
C ALA A 87 5.83 9.97 -3.42
N ASP A 88 4.73 10.68 -3.20
CA ASP A 88 3.36 10.18 -3.20
C ASP A 88 2.72 10.19 -4.59
N VAL A 89 3.32 10.88 -5.56
CA VAL A 89 2.79 10.93 -6.92
C VAL A 89 3.27 9.70 -7.69
N TYR A 90 2.32 8.94 -8.20
CA TYR A 90 2.56 7.92 -9.20
C TYR A 90 2.45 8.55 -10.59
N GLU A 91 3.46 8.35 -11.43
CA GLU A 91 3.43 8.73 -12.83
C GLU A 91 3.68 7.47 -13.66
N ASP A 92 2.80 7.18 -14.62
CA ASP A 92 3.04 6.05 -15.52
C ASP A 92 4.23 6.34 -16.44
N TYR A 93 4.80 5.28 -17.04
CA TYR A 93 5.99 5.41 -17.88
C TYR A 93 5.81 6.33 -19.09
N ASP A 94 4.59 6.44 -19.61
CA ASP A 94 4.27 7.29 -20.76
C ASP A 94 3.78 8.69 -20.34
N SER A 95 3.84 9.02 -19.05
CA SER A 95 3.25 10.22 -18.43
C SER A 95 1.77 10.44 -18.80
N LYS A 96 1.01 9.38 -19.08
CA LYS A 96 -0.38 9.49 -19.56
C LYS A 96 -1.38 9.74 -18.44
N PHE A 97 -1.09 9.28 -17.23
CA PHE A 97 -1.90 9.62 -16.07
C PHE A 97 -1.07 9.73 -14.80
N LEU A 98 -1.63 10.44 -13.83
CA LEU A 98 -1.10 10.60 -12.50
C LEU A 98 -2.00 9.88 -11.50
N GLY A 99 -1.39 9.16 -10.57
CA GLY A 99 -2.04 8.56 -9.42
C GLY A 99 -1.40 9.02 -8.12
N VAL A 100 -1.94 8.54 -7.01
CA VAL A 100 -1.43 8.80 -5.66
C VAL A 100 -1.15 7.48 -4.97
N HIS A 101 0.06 7.31 -4.45
CA HIS A 101 0.42 6.19 -3.60
C HIS A 101 -0.28 6.32 -2.25
N LEU A 102 -1.09 5.32 -1.88
CA LEU A 102 -1.77 5.27 -0.58
C LEU A 102 -0.85 4.81 0.55
N VAL A 103 0.27 4.18 0.19
CA VAL A 103 1.34 3.76 1.10
C VAL A 103 2.68 4.22 0.53
N LEU A 104 3.46 4.92 1.33
CA LEU A 104 4.84 5.28 1.04
C LEU A 104 5.78 4.25 1.68
N ASP A 105 6.81 3.87 0.94
CA ASP A 105 7.82 2.90 1.34
C ASP A 105 9.12 3.67 1.54
N GLN A 106 9.35 4.14 2.77
CA GLN A 106 10.48 4.96 3.12
C GLN A 106 11.71 4.06 3.31
N HIS A 107 12.61 4.09 2.34
CA HIS A 107 13.91 3.47 2.49
C HIS A 107 14.79 4.36 3.36
N LEU A 108 15.36 3.78 4.41
CA LEU A 108 16.26 4.46 5.34
C LEU A 108 17.71 4.32 4.85
N ASN A 109 18.67 4.40 5.77
CA ASN A 109 20.02 3.94 5.48
C ASN A 109 19.98 2.45 5.07
N SER A 110 20.89 2.01 4.22
CA SER A 110 20.86 0.65 3.64
C SER A 110 20.97 -0.49 4.65
N ALA A 111 21.21 -0.19 5.93
CA ALA A 111 21.26 -1.17 7.02
C ALA A 111 19.89 -1.40 7.68
N GLU A 112 18.97 -0.44 7.57
CA GLU A 112 17.67 -0.48 8.23
C GLU A 112 16.57 -0.96 7.27
N PRO A 113 15.58 -1.73 7.76
CA PRO A 113 14.42 -2.09 6.96
C PRO A 113 13.62 -0.84 6.60
N ALA A 114 13.00 -0.85 5.42
CA ALA A 114 12.14 0.24 5.03
C ALA A 114 10.92 0.36 5.95
N GLU A 115 10.49 1.60 6.21
CA GLU A 115 9.28 1.90 6.97
C GLU A 115 8.11 2.23 6.04
N TRP A 116 6.94 1.69 6.36
CA TRP A 116 5.72 1.99 5.60
C TRP A 116 4.89 3.06 6.29
N HIS A 117 4.47 4.04 5.51
CA HIS A 117 3.62 5.13 5.97
C HIS A 117 2.35 5.16 5.14
N LEU A 118 1.18 5.21 5.80
CA LEU A 118 -0.04 5.56 5.10
C LEU A 118 0.04 7.01 4.64
N HIS A 119 -0.47 7.28 3.44
CA HIS A 119 -0.58 8.63 2.92
C HIS A 119 -1.35 9.53 3.90
N GLN A 120 -0.82 10.72 4.19
CA GLN A 120 -1.39 11.59 5.24
C GLN A 120 -2.82 12.03 4.92
N ASP A 121 -3.10 12.36 3.66
CA ASP A 121 -4.46 12.70 3.23
C ASP A 121 -5.45 11.54 3.46
N PHE A 122 -4.98 10.29 3.26
CA PHE A 122 -5.80 9.10 3.49
C PHE A 122 -6.08 8.89 4.98
N VAL A 123 -5.06 9.07 5.83
CA VAL A 123 -5.19 9.02 7.29
C VAL A 123 -6.17 10.08 7.79
N ILE A 124 -6.03 11.32 7.34
CA ILE A 124 -6.87 12.45 7.75
C ILE A 124 -8.32 12.24 7.29
N THR A 125 -8.50 11.91 6.01
CA THR A 125 -9.83 11.73 5.39
C THR A 125 -10.61 10.62 6.08
N LEU A 126 -9.95 9.51 6.43
CA LEU A 126 -10.57 8.39 7.12
C LEU A 126 -10.55 8.50 8.65
N LYS A 127 -9.95 9.57 9.20
CA LYS A 127 -9.79 9.80 10.64
C LYS A 127 -9.13 8.63 11.36
N LEU A 128 -8.11 8.05 10.72
CA LEU A 128 -7.35 6.93 11.28
C LEU A 128 -6.41 7.40 12.37
N LYS A 129 -6.14 6.53 13.33
CA LYS A 129 -5.21 6.79 14.43
C LYS A 129 -4.24 5.63 14.51
N ARG A 130 -2.96 5.93 14.30
CA ARG A 130 -1.90 4.94 14.51
C ARG A 130 -1.78 4.60 16.00
N GLU A 131 -1.91 3.33 16.33
CA GLU A 131 -1.61 2.75 17.63
C GLU A 131 -0.51 1.71 17.45
N LYS A 132 0.73 2.09 17.75
CA LYS A 132 1.95 1.32 17.42
C LYS A 132 2.07 1.11 15.91
N ASP A 133 1.76 -0.09 15.44
CA ASP A 133 1.85 -0.50 14.03
C ASP A 133 0.49 -0.89 13.45
N VAL A 134 -0.58 -0.51 14.15
CA VAL A 134 -1.96 -0.67 13.70
C VAL A 134 -2.54 0.71 13.42
N TRP A 135 -3.30 0.83 12.33
CA TRP A 135 -3.99 2.06 11.91
C TRP A 135 -5.50 1.95 12.05
#